data_AF-A0AAV2HBA7-F1
#
_entry.id   AF-A0AAV2HBA7-F1
#
_cell.length_a   1.000
_cell.length_b   1.000
_cell.length_c   1.000
_cell.angle_alpha   90.00
_cell.angle_beta   90.00
_cell.angle_gamma   90.00
#
_symmetry.space_group_name_H-M   'P 1'
#
loop_
_entity.id
_entity.type
_entity.pdbx_description
1 polymer ?
#
loop_
_entity_poly.entity_id
_entity_poly.type
_entity_poly.pdbx_seq_one_letter_code
_entity_poly.pdbx_strand_id
1 'polypeptide(L)'
;MMGFCYFYLIAILGSLLLGNEGASVVFTAQPTFVMDGFNQTLSLRCSLDNNRKDKDREIQSIFITRGLTKETHKETVAYIKQGENATAKADLLFINVTGLLNHTDPEGQGYLNLEWKESSAKQAAVYECKVKTALGTKNATLNIKNVVIESKHLLEKISGLEKETLKIETLEQTNSQKIDAFEKIVNLRLSAIENTLNAVAGLHMETGAVNSVKEEFDKKHGHNKKLRKLVDFKVPYQRTPVVYGAISKLDSSKHANLRIRFFIVDISRYSFTLEIETWADTTLHEVQISWLSFDTTL
;
A
#
# COMPACT_ATOMS: atom_id res chain seq x y z
N MET A 1 -15.27 3.10 32.88
CA MET A 1 -16.11 4.08 33.62
C MET A 1 -16.05 5.39 32.88
N MET A 2 -17.14 5.72 32.20
CA MET A 2 -17.31 6.90 31.35
C MET A 2 -17.48 8.16 32.22
N GLY A 3 -16.80 9.24 31.86
CA GLY A 3 -17.06 10.58 32.35
C GLY A 3 -17.34 11.51 31.16
N PHE A 4 -18.61 11.64 30.78
CA PHE A 4 -19.06 12.65 29.83
C PHE A 4 -19.01 14.02 30.50
N CYS A 5 -18.10 14.89 30.05
CA CYS A 5 -18.12 16.31 30.43
C CYS A 5 -18.81 17.09 29.31
N TYR A 6 -20.07 17.48 29.55
CA TYR A 6 -20.81 18.43 28.75
C TYR A 6 -20.08 19.78 28.74
N PHE A 7 -19.61 20.24 27.58
CA PHE A 7 -19.23 21.64 27.40
C PHE A 7 -20.51 22.46 27.18
N TYR A 8 -20.97 23.11 28.24
CA TYR A 8 -21.98 24.16 28.16
C TYR A 8 -21.38 25.35 27.42
N LEU A 9 -21.92 25.66 26.23
CA LEU A 9 -21.62 26.88 25.49
C LEU A 9 -22.36 28.04 26.18
N ILE A 10 -21.75 28.65 27.18
CA ILE A 10 -22.29 29.85 27.83
C ILE A 10 -21.96 31.04 26.91
N ALA A 11 -22.96 31.54 26.19
CA ALA A 11 -22.89 32.86 25.58
C ALA A 11 -22.85 33.90 26.71
N ILE A 12 -21.66 34.41 27.03
CA ILE A 12 -21.51 35.52 27.97
C ILE A 12 -21.93 36.80 27.22
N LEU A 13 -23.22 37.14 27.31
CA LEU A 13 -23.73 38.47 26.99
C LEU A 13 -23.20 39.44 28.07
N GLY A 14 -22.12 40.14 27.75
CA GLY A 14 -21.62 41.24 28.56
C GLY A 14 -22.49 42.48 28.36
N SER A 15 -23.67 42.53 29.00
CA SER A 15 -24.49 43.74 29.08
C SER A 15 -24.11 44.54 30.33
N LEU A 16 -23.50 45.71 30.14
CA LEU A 16 -23.29 46.67 31.22
C LEU A 16 -24.55 47.56 31.34
N LEU A 17 -25.34 47.35 32.39
CA LEU A 17 -26.48 48.21 32.73
C LEU A 17 -25.97 49.43 33.51
N LEU A 18 -26.03 50.61 32.89
CA LEU A 18 -26.03 51.89 33.59
C LEU A 18 -27.43 52.51 33.44
N GLY A 19 -27.99 52.97 34.56
CA GLY A 19 -29.31 53.58 34.65
C GLY A 19 -29.44 54.83 33.79
N ASN A 20 -30.22 54.70 32.71
CA ASN A 20 -31.22 55.62 32.18
C ASN A 20 -31.77 54.96 30.92
N GLU A 21 -33.08 54.72 30.84
CA GLU A 21 -33.74 53.96 29.77
C GLU A 21 -33.42 54.54 28.38
N GLY A 22 -32.53 53.89 27.63
CA GLY A 22 -32.09 54.34 26.31
C GLY A 22 -31.13 53.34 25.67
N ALA A 23 -31.13 53.28 24.33
CA ALA A 23 -30.44 52.30 23.49
C ALA A 23 -29.08 51.78 24.01
N SER A 24 -28.87 50.47 23.87
CA SER A 24 -27.65 49.78 24.30
C SER A 24 -26.78 49.39 23.11
N VAL A 25 -25.46 49.39 23.26
CA VAL A 25 -24.54 48.90 22.23
C VAL A 25 -24.32 47.42 22.49
N VAL A 26 -24.56 46.58 21.48
CA VAL A 26 -24.29 45.15 21.54
C VAL A 26 -23.04 44.84 20.73
N PHE A 27 -22.11 44.12 21.36
CA PHE A 27 -20.87 43.68 20.74
C PHE A 27 -20.72 42.17 20.91
N THR A 28 -20.68 41.44 19.79
CA THR A 28 -20.71 39.98 19.75
C THR A 28 -19.51 39.40 19.00
N ALA A 29 -19.14 38.17 19.34
CA ALA A 29 -18.02 37.44 18.75
C ALA A 29 -18.31 35.96 18.57
N GLN A 30 -17.87 35.39 17.45
CA GLN A 30 -17.88 33.95 17.23
C GLN A 30 -16.61 33.53 16.48
N PRO A 31 -15.78 32.62 17.05
CA PRO A 31 -15.78 32.14 18.43
C PRO A 31 -15.31 33.21 19.44
N THR A 32 -15.57 33.01 20.74
CA THR A 32 -15.15 33.94 21.83
C THR A 32 -13.70 33.74 22.29
N PHE A 33 -12.99 32.78 21.72
CA PHE A 33 -11.57 32.52 21.92
C PHE A 33 -10.92 32.13 20.59
N VAL A 34 -9.62 32.36 20.46
CA VAL A 34 -8.84 31.99 19.28
C VAL A 34 -7.75 31.00 19.69
N MET A 35 -7.47 30.03 18.83
CA MET A 35 -6.45 29.00 19.02
C MET A 35 -5.40 29.15 17.92
N ASP A 36 -4.12 29.04 18.29
CA ASP A 36 -3.05 29.09 17.31
C ASP A 36 -3.00 27.80 16.46
N GLY A 37 -2.79 27.93 15.16
CA GLY A 37 -2.73 26.79 14.23
C GLY A 37 -4.08 26.16 13.87
N PHE A 38 -5.21 26.82 14.16
CA PHE A 38 -6.54 26.36 13.78
C PHE A 38 -7.19 27.30 12.75
N ASN A 39 -7.53 26.78 11.57
CA ASN A 39 -8.14 27.55 10.49
C ASN A 39 -9.65 27.74 10.73
N GLN A 40 -10.01 28.55 11.73
CA GLN A 40 -11.38 28.99 11.94
C GLN A 40 -11.55 30.47 11.60
N THR A 41 -12.73 30.79 11.08
CA THR A 41 -13.16 32.17 10.84
C THR A 41 -13.53 32.81 12.17
N LEU A 42 -12.96 33.99 12.47
CA LEU A 42 -13.37 34.83 13.59
C LEU A 42 -14.26 35.95 13.08
N SER A 43 -15.46 36.11 13.65
CA SER A 43 -16.37 37.21 13.33
C SER A 43 -16.65 38.06 14.57
N LEU A 44 -16.58 39.38 14.42
CA LEU A 44 -16.97 40.37 15.42
C LEU A 44 -18.00 41.33 14.86
N ARG A 45 -19.17 41.41 15.48
CA ARG A 45 -20.26 42.31 15.08
C ARG A 45 -20.58 43.29 16.19
N CYS A 46 -20.49 44.57 15.89
CA CYS A 46 -21.00 45.64 16.74
C CYS A 46 -22.24 46.29 16.13
N SER A 47 -23.28 46.46 16.92
CA SER A 47 -24.54 47.09 16.54
C SER A 47 -25.17 47.83 17.72
N LEU A 48 -26.16 48.68 17.42
CA LEU A 48 -27.04 49.27 18.43
C LEU A 48 -28.24 48.33 18.63
N ASP A 49 -28.43 47.79 19.82
CA ASP A 49 -29.62 47.01 20.17
C ASP A 49 -30.75 47.94 20.57
N ASN A 50 -31.84 47.89 19.80
CA ASN A 50 -32.97 48.78 19.93
C ASN A 50 -34.17 48.03 20.49
N ASN A 51 -34.14 47.75 21.79
CA ASN A 51 -35.25 47.11 22.49
C ASN A 51 -36.49 48.03 22.69
N ARG A 52 -36.52 49.25 22.13
CA ARG A 52 -37.69 50.17 22.19
C ARG A 52 -37.81 51.08 20.96
N LYS A 53 -39.01 51.65 20.79
CA LYS A 53 -39.49 52.49 19.65
C LYS A 53 -38.80 53.86 19.46
N ASP A 54 -37.54 54.04 19.88
CA ASP A 54 -36.78 55.28 19.64
C ASP A 54 -36.31 55.30 18.18
N LYS A 55 -37.12 55.87 17.30
CA LYS A 55 -36.84 55.97 15.85
C LYS A 55 -35.89 57.11 15.48
N ASP A 56 -35.56 58.00 16.41
CA ASP A 56 -34.92 59.29 16.09
C ASP A 56 -33.41 59.34 16.37
N ARG A 57 -32.74 58.18 16.51
CA ARG A 57 -31.29 58.13 16.78
C ARG A 57 -30.50 57.88 15.51
N GLU A 58 -30.16 58.94 14.80
CA GLU A 58 -29.26 58.89 13.65
C GLU A 58 -27.84 58.48 14.11
N ILE A 59 -27.37 57.32 13.63
CA ILE A 59 -26.01 56.85 13.90
C ILE A 59 -25.06 57.56 12.94
N GLN A 60 -24.16 58.37 13.49
CA GLN A 60 -23.18 59.12 12.72
C GLN A 60 -21.96 58.26 12.37
N SER A 61 -21.54 57.38 13.29
CA SER A 61 -20.38 56.51 13.07
C SER A 61 -20.28 55.37 14.08
N ILE A 62 -19.62 54.28 13.66
CA ILE A 62 -19.23 53.15 14.51
C ILE A 62 -17.72 52.96 14.37
N PHE A 63 -17.02 52.83 15.49
CA PHE A 63 -15.59 52.53 15.56
C PHE A 63 -15.37 51.27 16.38
N ILE A 64 -14.55 50.35 15.88
CA ILE A 64 -14.00 49.25 16.66
C ILE A 64 -12.53 49.51 16.90
N THR A 65 -12.14 49.56 18.17
CA THR A 65 -10.75 49.71 18.58
C THR A 65 -10.25 48.44 19.29
N ARG A 66 -8.94 48.19 19.23
CA ARG A 66 -8.26 47.06 19.86
C ARG A 66 -7.18 47.56 20.81
N GLY A 67 -7.03 46.88 21.95
CA GLY A 67 -5.92 47.08 22.88
C GLY A 67 -5.58 45.80 23.63
N LEU A 68 -4.37 45.71 24.16
CA LEU A 68 -3.95 44.55 24.97
C LEU A 68 -4.68 44.51 26.32
N THR A 69 -5.00 45.68 26.87
CA THR A 69 -5.78 45.84 28.10
C THR A 69 -6.81 46.96 27.92
N LYS A 70 -7.68 47.15 28.93
CA LYS A 70 -8.67 48.24 28.91
C LYS A 70 -8.04 49.64 28.94
N GLU A 71 -6.81 49.76 29.43
CA GLU A 71 -6.11 51.03 29.72
C GLU A 71 -4.96 51.35 28.76
N THR A 72 -4.51 50.38 27.96
CA THR A 72 -3.44 50.57 26.96
C THR A 72 -3.88 51.41 25.77
N HIS A 73 -2.91 51.99 25.04
CA HIS A 73 -3.13 52.67 23.76
C HIS A 73 -4.01 51.80 22.84
N LYS A 74 -5.21 52.31 22.52
CA LYS A 74 -6.18 51.61 21.67
C LYS A 74 -6.00 52.07 20.24
N GLU A 75 -5.78 51.13 19.32
CA GLU A 75 -5.73 51.42 17.90
C GLU A 75 -7.11 51.19 17.26
N THR A 76 -7.48 52.02 16.29
CA THR A 76 -8.70 51.79 15.51
C THR A 76 -8.47 50.67 14.51
N VAL A 77 -9.27 49.62 14.60
CA VAL A 77 -9.21 48.45 13.72
C VAL A 77 -10.09 48.64 12.49
N ALA A 78 -11.31 49.12 12.70
CA ALA A 78 -12.27 49.33 11.63
C ALA A 78 -13.24 50.44 12.03
N TYR A 79 -13.80 51.12 11.03
CA TYR A 79 -14.82 52.13 11.25
C TYR A 79 -15.76 52.26 10.06
N ILE A 80 -16.92 52.87 10.33
CA ILE A 80 -17.85 53.35 9.31
C ILE A 80 -18.42 54.69 9.76
N LYS A 81 -18.60 55.62 8.82
CA LYS A 81 -19.25 56.92 9.05
C LYS A 81 -20.41 57.09 8.09
N GLN A 82 -21.33 57.98 8.43
CA GLN A 82 -22.49 58.26 7.60
C GLN A 82 -22.05 58.70 6.19
N GLY A 83 -22.59 58.03 5.17
CA GLY A 83 -22.24 58.29 3.76
C GLY A 83 -20.91 57.67 3.30
N GLU A 84 -20.17 56.99 4.18
CA GLU A 84 -18.91 56.30 3.84
C GLU A 84 -19.09 54.77 3.88
N ASN A 85 -18.29 54.05 3.08
CA ASN A 85 -18.20 52.59 3.17
C ASN A 85 -17.41 52.17 4.41
N ALA A 86 -17.74 50.99 4.95
CA ALA A 86 -16.98 50.42 6.05
C ALA A 86 -15.51 50.20 5.65
N THR A 87 -14.59 50.67 6.49
CA THR A 87 -13.17 50.74 6.17
C THR A 87 -12.35 50.02 7.24
N ALA A 88 -11.45 49.13 6.79
CA ALA A 88 -10.43 48.48 7.61
C ALA A 88 -9.19 49.37 7.74
N LYS A 89 -8.52 49.37 8.90
CA LYS A 89 -7.21 50.01 9.07
C LYS A 89 -6.07 49.00 8.84
N ALA A 90 -4.94 49.49 8.34
CA ALA A 90 -3.94 48.75 7.56
C ALA A 90 -3.12 47.65 8.25
N ASP A 91 -3.34 47.33 9.53
CA ASP A 91 -2.42 46.45 10.28
C ASP A 91 -2.99 45.06 10.61
N LEU A 92 -4.07 44.66 9.95
CA LEU A 92 -4.70 43.34 10.12
C LEU A 92 -4.88 42.68 8.76
N LEU A 93 -3.82 42.04 8.29
CA LEU A 93 -3.87 41.17 7.11
C LEU A 93 -5.05 40.19 7.27
N PHE A 94 -5.83 40.04 6.20
CA PHE A 94 -6.97 39.10 6.10
C PHE A 94 -8.26 39.46 6.86
N ILE A 95 -8.44 40.72 7.26
CA ILE A 95 -9.75 41.19 7.77
C ILE A 95 -10.67 41.64 6.62
N ASN A 96 -11.89 41.11 6.61
CA ASN A 96 -12.99 41.59 5.78
C ASN A 96 -13.90 42.45 6.66
N VAL A 97 -14.16 43.69 6.23
CA VAL A 97 -14.97 44.65 7.00
C VAL A 97 -16.21 45.01 6.20
N THR A 98 -17.37 44.81 6.81
CA THR A 98 -18.68 45.13 6.23
C THR A 98 -19.48 45.92 7.25
N GLY A 99 -20.36 46.80 6.79
CA GLY A 99 -21.18 47.59 7.70
C GLY A 99 -22.11 48.52 6.95
N LEU A 100 -23.19 48.91 7.63
CA LEU A 100 -24.24 49.79 7.13
C LEU A 100 -24.72 50.67 8.28
N LEU A 101 -24.98 51.96 8.01
CA LEU A 101 -25.52 52.91 9.01
C LEU A 101 -26.96 53.35 8.69
N ASN A 102 -27.70 52.56 7.92
CA ASN A 102 -29.01 52.96 7.41
C ASN A 102 -30.16 52.52 8.33
N HIS A 103 -31.19 53.35 8.44
CA HIS A 103 -32.40 53.12 9.22
C HIS A 103 -33.36 52.09 8.58
N THR A 104 -33.09 51.66 7.35
CA THR A 104 -33.96 50.75 6.59
C THR A 104 -33.61 49.27 6.76
N ASP A 105 -32.53 48.94 7.49
CA ASP A 105 -32.21 47.55 7.80
C ASP A 105 -33.25 46.98 8.78
N PRO A 106 -33.96 45.89 8.44
CA PRO A 106 -34.90 45.25 9.36
C PRO A 106 -34.28 44.75 10.67
N GLU A 107 -32.95 44.59 10.75
CA GLU A 107 -32.23 44.10 11.95
C GLU A 107 -31.74 45.20 12.92
N GLY A 108 -31.79 46.49 12.57
CA GLY A 108 -31.40 47.56 13.50
C GLY A 108 -30.65 48.73 12.86
N GLN A 109 -30.53 49.83 13.61
CA GLN A 109 -30.12 51.17 13.15
C GLN A 109 -28.66 51.31 12.65
N GLY A 110 -27.97 50.22 12.38
CA GLY A 110 -26.63 50.16 11.80
C GLY A 110 -25.69 49.20 12.52
N TYR A 111 -24.76 48.62 11.77
CA TYR A 111 -23.78 47.66 12.27
C TYR A 111 -22.41 47.81 11.58
N LEU A 112 -21.39 47.28 12.26
CA LEU A 112 -20.04 47.07 11.74
C LEU A 112 -19.60 45.64 12.08
N ASN A 113 -19.27 44.86 11.05
CA ASN A 113 -18.87 43.46 11.13
C ASN A 113 -17.44 43.26 10.59
N LEU A 114 -16.62 42.57 11.36
CA LEU A 114 -15.23 42.23 11.06
C LEU A 114 -15.14 40.71 10.95
N GLU A 115 -14.51 40.20 9.90
CA GLU A 115 -14.35 38.78 9.67
C GLU A 115 -12.90 38.46 9.29
N TRP A 116 -12.22 37.63 10.07
CA TRP A 116 -10.89 37.10 9.73
C TRP A 116 -11.03 35.69 9.19
N LYS A 117 -10.59 35.45 7.94
CA LYS A 117 -10.60 34.12 7.32
C LYS A 117 -9.65 33.14 8.01
N GLU A 118 -8.54 33.66 8.53
CA GLU A 118 -7.51 32.90 9.22
C GLU A 118 -7.22 33.59 10.57
N SER A 119 -7.87 33.09 11.63
CA SER A 119 -7.62 33.58 12.98
C SER A 119 -6.29 33.06 13.53
N SER A 120 -5.59 33.87 14.33
CA SER A 120 -4.34 33.50 15.01
C SER A 120 -4.31 34.04 16.44
N ALA A 121 -3.32 33.65 17.23
CA ALA A 121 -3.11 34.20 18.56
C ALA A 121 -3.00 35.74 18.59
N LYS A 122 -2.65 36.39 17.47
CA LYS A 122 -2.55 37.86 17.35
C LYS A 122 -3.90 38.59 17.42
N GLN A 123 -5.01 37.88 17.27
CA GLN A 123 -6.37 38.43 17.39
C GLN A 123 -6.92 38.34 18.83
N ALA A 124 -6.20 37.71 19.77
CA ALA A 124 -6.58 37.71 21.18
C ALA A 124 -6.27 39.07 21.82
N ALA A 125 -7.30 39.88 22.05
CA ALA A 125 -7.19 41.23 22.59
C ALA A 125 -8.50 41.72 23.23
N VAL A 126 -8.46 42.90 23.85
CA VAL A 126 -9.65 43.63 24.29
C VAL A 126 -10.11 44.53 23.16
N TYR A 127 -11.32 44.30 22.67
CA TYR A 127 -11.97 45.11 21.66
C TYR A 127 -12.99 46.05 22.31
N GLU A 128 -13.08 47.28 21.82
CA GLU A 128 -14.10 48.25 22.22
C GLU A 128 -14.84 48.74 21.00
N CYS A 129 -16.16 48.65 21.04
CA CYS A 129 -17.01 49.29 20.06
C CYS A 129 -17.53 50.63 20.59
N LYS A 130 -17.40 51.69 19.79
CA LYS A 130 -17.90 53.04 20.06
C LYS A 130 -18.88 53.44 18.98
N VAL A 131 -20.12 53.72 19.38
CA VAL A 131 -21.19 54.19 18.50
C VAL A 131 -21.44 55.66 18.81
N LYS A 132 -21.28 56.54 17.82
CA LYS A 132 -21.61 57.96 17.92
C LYS A 132 -22.98 58.21 17.30
N THR A 133 -23.85 58.85 18.05
CA THR A 133 -25.17 59.28 17.63
C THR A 133 -25.27 60.80 17.74
N ALA A 134 -26.29 61.41 17.14
CA ALA A 134 -26.56 62.84 17.31
C ALA A 134 -26.72 63.27 18.79
N LEU A 135 -27.14 62.34 19.66
CA LEU A 135 -27.36 62.59 21.10
C LEU A 135 -26.13 62.31 21.98
N GLY A 136 -25.04 61.77 21.43
CA GLY A 136 -23.83 61.44 22.17
C GLY A 136 -23.18 60.11 21.79
N THR A 137 -22.14 59.73 22.54
CA THR A 137 -21.37 58.50 22.30
C THR A 137 -21.72 57.42 23.31
N LYS A 138 -21.92 56.19 22.83
CA LYS A 138 -22.10 54.98 23.65
C LYS A 138 -21.00 53.97 23.30
N ASN A 139 -20.63 53.12 24.25
CA ASN A 139 -19.57 52.12 24.06
C ASN A 139 -19.91 50.76 24.68
N ALA A 140 -19.33 49.71 24.11
CA ALA A 140 -19.35 48.34 24.61
C ALA A 140 -17.96 47.71 24.47
N THR A 141 -17.59 46.80 25.38
CA THR A 141 -16.27 46.15 25.38
C THR A 141 -16.40 44.63 25.38
N LEU A 142 -15.52 43.96 24.63
CA LEU A 142 -15.42 42.51 24.53
C LEU A 142 -13.96 42.08 24.76
N ASN A 143 -13.75 40.99 25.48
CA ASN A 143 -12.42 40.42 25.72
C ASN A 143 -12.32 39.05 25.04
N ILE A 144 -11.46 38.93 24.03
CA ILE A 144 -11.17 37.68 23.34
C ILE A 144 -9.89 37.10 23.92
N LYS A 145 -9.98 35.91 24.51
CA LYS A 145 -8.84 35.23 25.12
C LYS A 145 -8.20 34.25 24.14
N ASN A 146 -6.88 34.11 24.21
CA ASN A 146 -6.18 33.02 23.55
C ASN A 146 -6.43 31.72 24.36
N VAL A 147 -6.74 30.62 23.68
CA VAL A 147 -6.79 29.29 24.29
C VAL A 147 -5.64 28.48 23.72
N VAL A 148 -4.66 28.21 24.58
CA VAL A 148 -3.63 27.22 24.30
C VAL A 148 -4.25 25.86 24.62
N ILE A 149 -4.43 25.00 23.60
CA ILE A 149 -4.89 23.63 23.83
C ILE A 149 -3.75 22.88 24.52
N GLU A 150 -3.89 22.61 25.82
CA GLU A 150 -2.97 21.76 26.55
C GLU A 150 -3.13 20.29 26.11
N SER A 151 -2.00 19.69 25.72
CA SER A 151 -1.58 18.30 25.42
C SER A 151 -2.55 17.10 25.43
N LYS A 152 -3.72 17.13 26.08
CA LYS A 152 -4.58 15.96 26.31
C LYS A 152 -5.08 15.29 25.02
N HIS A 153 -5.48 16.09 24.03
CA HIS A 153 -5.94 15.56 22.74
C HIS A 153 -4.79 14.99 21.89
N LEU A 154 -3.56 15.49 22.09
CA LEU A 154 -2.36 14.92 21.46
C LEU A 154 -1.99 13.59 22.11
N LEU A 155 -2.13 13.46 23.44
CA LEU A 155 -1.86 12.22 24.17
C LEU A 155 -2.76 11.06 23.74
N GLU A 156 -4.05 11.31 23.49
CA GLU A 156 -4.97 10.27 22.99
C GLU A 156 -4.55 9.76 21.60
N LYS A 157 -4.19 10.67 20.68
CA LYS A 157 -3.68 10.29 19.36
C LYS A 157 -2.38 9.49 19.44
N ILE A 158 -1.45 9.90 20.30
CA ILE A 158 -0.18 9.18 20.52
C ILE A 158 -0.46 7.74 21.00
N SER A 159 -1.36 7.57 21.98
CA SER A 159 -1.72 6.24 22.48
C SER A 159 -2.37 5.33 21.43
N GLY A 160 -3.10 5.93 20.48
CA GLY A 160 -3.68 5.21 19.34
C GLY A 160 -2.60 4.72 18.38
N LEU A 161 -1.64 5.60 18.05
CA LEU A 161 -0.52 5.28 17.17
C LEU A 161 0.39 4.19 17.76
N GLU A 162 0.68 4.24 19.06
CA GLU A 162 1.48 3.21 19.74
C GLU A 162 0.87 1.80 19.61
N LYS A 163 -0.47 1.69 19.68
CA LYS A 163 -1.16 0.40 19.49
C LYS A 163 -1.06 -0.11 18.06
N GLU A 164 -1.06 0.78 17.06
CA GLU A 164 -0.89 0.40 15.66
C GLU A 164 0.55 -0.05 15.39
N THR A 165 1.53 0.65 15.94
CA THR A 165 2.95 0.24 15.86
C THR A 165 3.16 -1.16 16.44
N LEU A 166 2.59 -1.47 17.60
CA LEU A 166 2.70 -2.79 18.22
C LEU A 166 2.11 -3.91 17.32
N LYS A 167 1.00 -3.64 16.63
CA LYS A 167 0.41 -4.61 15.69
C LYS A 167 1.35 -4.87 14.52
N ILE A 168 1.98 -3.84 13.98
CA ILE A 168 2.95 -3.95 12.88
C ILE A 168 4.14 -4.84 13.30
N GLU A 169 4.71 -4.59 14.49
CA GLU A 169 5.82 -5.40 15.02
C GLU A 169 5.44 -6.88 15.14
N THR A 170 4.23 -7.19 15.63
CA THR A 170 3.78 -8.60 15.74
C THR A 170 3.60 -9.28 14.38
N LEU A 171 3.14 -8.52 13.37
CA LEU A 171 3.00 -9.03 12.00
C LEU A 171 4.37 -9.29 11.36
N GLU A 172 5.33 -8.40 11.57
CA GLU A 172 6.71 -8.59 11.09
C GLU A 172 7.36 -9.84 11.69
N GLN A 173 7.22 -10.05 13.00
CA GLN A 173 7.72 -11.27 13.66
C GLN A 173 7.07 -12.54 13.08
N THR A 174 5.75 -12.51 12.87
CA THR A 174 5.02 -13.65 12.29
C THR A 174 5.49 -13.95 10.87
N ASN A 175 5.73 -12.92 10.06
CA ASN A 175 6.22 -13.09 8.69
C ASN A 175 7.66 -13.62 8.68
N SER A 176 8.54 -13.15 9.56
CA SER A 176 9.91 -13.68 9.70
C SER A 176 9.90 -15.18 10.02
N GLN A 177 9.07 -15.60 10.98
CA GLN A 177 8.95 -17.03 11.33
C GLN A 177 8.48 -17.90 10.17
N LYS A 178 7.54 -17.38 9.35
CA LYS A 178 7.07 -18.08 8.14
C LYS A 178 8.16 -18.20 7.08
N ILE A 179 9.00 -17.16 6.90
CA ILE A 179 10.13 -17.18 5.98
C ILE A 179 11.14 -18.26 6.42
N ASP A 180 11.52 -18.28 7.69
CA ASP A 180 12.45 -19.28 8.23
C ASP A 180 11.93 -20.71 8.07
N ALA A 181 10.62 -20.92 8.30
CA ALA A 181 9.99 -22.22 8.11
C ALA A 181 9.99 -22.64 6.63
N PHE A 182 9.72 -21.71 5.71
CA PHE A 182 9.75 -21.97 4.28
C PHE A 182 11.17 -22.31 3.80
N GLU A 183 12.18 -21.56 4.24
CA GLU A 183 13.57 -21.79 3.89
C GLU A 183 14.04 -23.20 4.31
N LYS A 184 13.67 -23.65 5.51
CA LYS A 184 13.93 -25.02 5.96
C LYS A 184 13.32 -26.08 5.02
N ILE A 185 12.08 -25.88 4.59
CA ILE A 185 11.41 -26.80 3.66
C ILE A 185 12.11 -26.82 2.31
N VAL A 186 12.49 -25.65 1.78
CA VAL A 186 13.20 -25.54 0.50
C VAL A 186 14.54 -26.27 0.56
N ASN A 187 15.34 -26.03 1.60
CA ASN A 187 16.65 -26.67 1.76
C ASN A 187 16.53 -28.20 1.90
N LEU A 188 15.53 -28.69 2.63
CA LEU A 188 15.24 -30.13 2.71
C LEU A 188 14.91 -30.72 1.33
N ARG A 189 14.08 -30.04 0.53
CA ARG A 189 13.70 -30.53 -0.80
C ARG A 189 14.86 -30.47 -1.79
N LEU A 190 15.67 -29.42 -1.76
CA LEU A 190 16.86 -29.29 -2.61
C LEU A 190 17.83 -30.46 -2.37
N SER A 191 18.15 -30.77 -1.10
CA SER A 191 19.03 -31.90 -0.80
C SER A 191 18.48 -33.25 -1.28
N ALA A 192 17.15 -33.46 -1.20
CA ALA A 192 16.51 -34.66 -1.71
C ALA A 192 16.59 -34.76 -3.25
N ILE A 193 16.43 -33.63 -3.95
CA ILE A 193 16.58 -33.55 -5.41
C ILE A 193 18.02 -33.85 -5.82
N GLU A 194 19.00 -33.24 -5.15
CA GLU A 194 20.43 -33.48 -5.42
C GLU A 194 20.80 -34.95 -5.24
N ASN A 195 20.34 -35.58 -4.15
CA ASN A 195 20.55 -37.00 -3.91
C ASN A 195 19.92 -37.87 -5.01
N THR A 196 18.71 -37.52 -5.45
CA THR A 196 18.02 -38.25 -6.54
C THR A 196 18.76 -38.06 -7.87
N LEU A 197 19.19 -36.84 -8.17
CA LEU A 197 19.94 -36.54 -9.39
C LEU A 197 21.26 -37.30 -9.43
N ASN A 198 21.99 -37.34 -8.31
CA ASN A 198 23.23 -38.09 -8.19
C ASN A 198 23.01 -39.61 -8.37
N ALA A 199 21.91 -40.15 -7.84
CA ALA A 199 21.55 -41.55 -8.03
C ALA A 199 21.22 -41.89 -9.50
N VAL A 200 20.56 -40.97 -10.22
CA VAL A 200 20.17 -41.19 -11.63
C VAL A 200 21.30 -40.86 -12.61
N ALA A 201 22.21 -39.94 -12.27
CA ALA A 201 23.34 -39.57 -13.13
C ALA A 201 24.29 -40.73 -13.43
N GLY A 202 24.30 -41.77 -12.59
CA GLY A 202 25.05 -43.02 -12.82
C GLY A 202 24.33 -44.04 -13.71
N LEU A 203 23.05 -43.86 -14.03
CA LEU A 203 22.29 -44.80 -14.84
C LEU A 203 22.50 -44.53 -16.33
N HIS A 204 23.39 -45.30 -16.95
CA HIS A 204 23.57 -45.32 -18.40
C HIS A 204 22.88 -46.54 -19.00
N MET A 205 22.05 -46.33 -20.02
CA MET A 205 21.32 -47.38 -20.74
C MET A 205 21.24 -47.06 -22.23
N GLU A 206 21.51 -48.05 -23.08
CA GLU A 206 21.39 -47.94 -24.52
C GLU A 206 20.56 -49.09 -25.09
N THR A 207 19.94 -48.86 -26.24
CA THR A 207 19.17 -49.89 -26.95
C THR A 207 19.33 -49.73 -28.46
N GLY A 208 19.13 -50.80 -29.21
CA GLY A 208 19.21 -50.80 -30.65
C GLY A 208 18.74 -52.12 -31.25
N ALA A 209 18.91 -52.26 -32.56
CA ALA A 209 18.61 -53.49 -33.27
C ALA A 209 19.63 -53.74 -34.37
N VAL A 210 19.95 -55.00 -34.61
CA VAL A 210 20.84 -55.44 -35.68
C VAL A 210 20.06 -56.33 -36.64
N ASN A 211 19.99 -55.90 -37.90
CA ASN A 211 19.35 -56.65 -38.98
C ASN A 211 20.39 -57.45 -39.76
N SER A 212 20.02 -58.64 -40.21
CA SER A 212 20.81 -59.45 -41.12
C SER A 212 19.94 -60.10 -42.19
N VAL A 213 20.46 -60.14 -43.40
CA VAL A 213 19.75 -60.57 -44.62
C VAL A 213 20.42 -61.80 -45.23
N LYS A 214 19.65 -62.52 -46.06
CA LYS A 214 20.06 -63.77 -46.70
C LYS A 214 21.46 -63.73 -47.32
N GLU A 215 21.79 -62.66 -48.04
CA GLU A 215 23.06 -62.50 -48.74
C GLU A 215 24.26 -62.56 -47.79
N GLU A 216 24.09 -62.16 -46.53
CA GLU A 216 25.15 -62.21 -45.52
C GLU A 216 25.44 -63.65 -45.06
N PHE A 217 24.39 -64.49 -45.00
CA PHE A 217 24.51 -65.90 -44.64
C PHE A 217 24.97 -66.76 -45.81
N ASP A 218 24.54 -66.46 -47.03
CA ASP A 218 24.90 -67.25 -48.22
C ASP A 218 26.36 -67.07 -48.64
N LYS A 219 27.01 -65.98 -48.22
CA LYS A 219 28.47 -65.80 -48.32
C LYS A 219 29.28 -66.75 -47.42
N LYS A 220 28.63 -67.50 -46.52
CA LYS A 220 29.29 -68.45 -45.62
C LYS A 220 29.16 -69.87 -46.18
N HIS A 221 30.30 -70.52 -46.37
CA HIS A 221 30.37 -71.92 -46.82
C HIS A 221 30.37 -72.89 -45.63
N GLY A 222 29.80 -74.07 -45.81
CA GLY A 222 29.75 -75.14 -44.81
C GLY A 222 28.41 -75.30 -44.10
N HIS A 223 28.32 -76.34 -43.25
CA HIS A 223 27.09 -76.69 -42.54
C HIS A 223 26.72 -75.73 -41.40
N ASN A 224 27.66 -74.90 -40.93
CA ASN A 224 27.43 -73.92 -39.87
C ASN A 224 27.69 -72.51 -40.44
N LYS A 225 26.63 -71.74 -40.65
CA LYS A 225 26.70 -70.37 -41.14
C LYS A 225 26.68 -69.42 -39.95
N LYS A 226 27.79 -68.71 -39.74
CA LYS A 226 27.99 -67.78 -38.62
C LYS A 226 28.28 -66.37 -39.13
N LEU A 227 27.54 -65.42 -38.60
CA LEU A 227 27.66 -64.00 -38.89
C LEU A 227 28.01 -63.24 -37.63
N ARG A 228 28.95 -62.29 -37.73
CA ARG A 228 29.38 -61.45 -36.62
C ARG A 228 29.20 -59.99 -36.99
N LYS A 229 28.57 -59.22 -36.12
CA LYS A 229 28.35 -57.77 -36.28
C LYS A 229 28.82 -57.05 -35.03
N LEU A 230 29.74 -56.11 -35.21
CA LEU A 230 30.18 -55.20 -34.16
C LEU A 230 29.10 -54.14 -33.96
N VAL A 231 28.77 -53.85 -32.70
CA VAL A 231 27.82 -52.82 -32.30
C VAL A 231 28.51 -51.88 -31.32
N ASP A 232 28.69 -50.64 -31.73
CA ASP A 232 29.27 -49.59 -30.89
C ASP A 232 28.18 -48.91 -30.05
N PHE A 233 28.50 -48.65 -28.78
CA PHE A 233 27.70 -47.79 -27.91
C PHE A 233 27.89 -46.33 -28.32
N LYS A 234 26.81 -45.53 -28.26
CA LYS A 234 26.85 -44.11 -28.56
C LYS A 234 27.75 -43.37 -27.58
N VAL A 235 27.71 -43.77 -26.31
CA VAL A 235 28.56 -43.24 -25.25
C VAL A 235 29.30 -44.41 -24.60
N PRO A 236 30.63 -44.36 -24.46
CA PRO A 236 31.36 -45.39 -23.74
C PRO A 236 30.88 -45.50 -22.29
N TYR A 237 30.60 -46.72 -21.83
CA TYR A 237 30.25 -46.97 -20.44
C TYR A 237 31.48 -46.76 -19.53
N GLN A 238 31.25 -46.45 -18.25
CA GLN A 238 32.35 -46.37 -17.27
C GLN A 238 32.96 -47.76 -16.99
N ARG A 239 32.11 -48.80 -17.03
CA ARG A 239 32.44 -50.22 -16.82
C ARG A 239 31.82 -51.07 -17.91
N THR A 240 32.25 -52.32 -18.05
CA THR A 240 31.65 -53.23 -19.05
C THR A 240 30.17 -53.43 -18.71
N PRO A 241 29.23 -53.08 -19.60
CA PRO A 241 27.80 -53.17 -19.31
C PRO A 241 27.31 -54.63 -19.39
N VAL A 242 26.11 -54.87 -18.87
CA VAL A 242 25.35 -56.07 -19.24
C VAL A 242 24.55 -55.78 -20.49
N VAL A 243 24.52 -56.74 -21.42
CA VAL A 243 23.79 -56.61 -22.68
C VAL A 243 22.86 -57.80 -22.82
N TYR A 244 21.56 -57.52 -22.99
CA TYR A 244 20.54 -58.50 -23.34
C TYR A 244 20.17 -58.35 -24.80
N GLY A 245 19.84 -59.46 -25.45
CA GLY A 245 19.32 -59.49 -26.80
C GLY A 245 18.12 -60.41 -26.91
N ALA A 246 17.29 -60.18 -27.92
CA ALA A 246 16.19 -61.06 -28.30
C ALA A 246 15.95 -60.99 -29.81
N ILE A 247 15.53 -62.11 -30.41
CA ILE A 247 15.07 -62.14 -31.80
C ILE A 247 13.77 -61.33 -31.87
N SER A 248 13.77 -60.23 -32.62
CA SER A 248 12.62 -59.34 -32.79
C SER A 248 12.00 -59.43 -34.20
N LYS A 249 12.71 -60.03 -35.16
CA LYS A 249 12.21 -60.38 -36.48
C LYS A 249 12.87 -61.65 -36.97
N LEU A 250 12.12 -62.53 -37.64
CA LEU A 250 12.62 -63.76 -38.22
C LEU A 250 11.84 -64.13 -39.49
N ASP A 251 12.56 -64.30 -40.59
CA ASP A 251 12.06 -64.85 -41.84
C ASP A 251 12.97 -66.02 -42.25
N SER A 252 12.39 -67.21 -42.34
CA SER A 252 13.11 -68.46 -42.64
C SER A 252 12.32 -69.29 -43.64
N SER A 253 13.06 -69.98 -44.51
CA SER A 253 12.50 -70.92 -45.48
C SER A 253 11.74 -72.05 -44.79
N LYS A 254 10.59 -72.41 -45.36
CA LYS A 254 9.77 -73.55 -44.93
C LYS A 254 10.32 -74.93 -45.33
N HIS A 255 11.42 -74.98 -46.09
CA HIS A 255 11.93 -76.22 -46.69
C HIS A 255 12.80 -77.06 -45.75
N ALA A 256 13.12 -76.56 -44.56
CA ALA A 256 13.93 -77.22 -43.54
C ALA A 256 13.48 -76.81 -42.14
N ASN A 257 13.96 -77.51 -41.11
CA ASN A 257 13.68 -77.15 -39.73
C ASN A 257 14.34 -75.80 -39.38
N LEU A 258 13.63 -74.96 -38.63
CA LEU A 258 14.17 -73.71 -38.09
C LEU A 258 15.25 -74.01 -37.05
N ARG A 259 16.48 -73.58 -37.33
CA ARG A 259 17.61 -73.68 -36.40
C ARG A 259 18.36 -72.36 -36.38
N ILE A 260 18.23 -71.63 -35.28
CA ILE A 260 18.91 -70.35 -35.08
C ILE A 260 19.32 -70.22 -33.62
N ARG A 261 20.50 -69.64 -33.40
CA ARG A 261 20.92 -69.13 -32.09
C ARG A 261 21.71 -67.85 -32.29
N PHE A 262 21.74 -67.02 -31.27
CA PHE A 262 22.64 -65.87 -31.25
C PHE A 262 23.38 -65.80 -29.92
N PHE A 263 24.54 -65.17 -29.95
CA PHE A 263 25.35 -64.88 -28.79
C PHE A 263 25.72 -63.41 -28.78
N ILE A 264 25.80 -62.84 -27.59
CA ILE A 264 26.42 -61.53 -27.36
C ILE A 264 27.77 -61.82 -26.73
N VAL A 265 28.84 -61.48 -27.43
CA VAL A 265 30.22 -61.79 -27.06
C VAL A 265 31.09 -60.54 -27.16
N ASP A 266 32.30 -60.62 -26.62
CA ASP A 266 33.31 -59.55 -26.69
C ASP A 266 32.76 -58.19 -26.18
N ILE A 267 32.02 -58.22 -25.07
CA ILE A 267 31.43 -57.03 -24.46
C ILE A 267 32.55 -56.21 -23.82
N SER A 268 32.68 -54.96 -24.26
CA SER A 268 33.59 -53.96 -23.72
C SER A 268 32.82 -52.71 -23.31
N ARG A 269 33.53 -51.68 -22.83
CA ARG A 269 32.93 -50.37 -22.52
C ARG A 269 32.49 -49.60 -23.76
N TYR A 270 32.99 -49.97 -24.94
CA TYR A 270 32.81 -49.23 -26.19
C TYR A 270 31.83 -49.94 -27.12
N SER A 271 31.77 -51.26 -27.05
CA SER A 271 31.05 -52.08 -28.03
C SER A 271 30.85 -53.51 -27.55
N PHE A 272 30.03 -54.26 -28.28
CA PHE A 272 29.93 -55.70 -28.20
C PHE A 272 29.83 -56.31 -29.60
N THR A 273 30.06 -57.62 -29.71
CA THR A 273 29.83 -58.36 -30.95
C THR A 273 28.56 -59.20 -30.84
N LEU A 274 27.62 -58.98 -31.74
CA LEU A 274 26.51 -59.88 -31.95
C LEU A 274 26.91 -60.99 -32.93
N GLU A 275 26.74 -62.22 -32.50
CA GLU A 275 26.99 -63.41 -33.30
C GLU A 275 25.69 -64.13 -33.58
N ILE A 276 25.34 -64.32 -34.85
CA ILE A 276 24.13 -65.04 -35.27
C ILE A 276 24.56 -66.30 -36.02
N GLU A 277 24.01 -67.44 -35.61
CA GLU A 277 24.36 -68.75 -36.17
C GLU A 277 23.11 -69.51 -36.61
N THR A 278 23.21 -70.13 -37.78
CA THR A 278 22.27 -71.14 -38.27
C THR A 278 23.05 -72.33 -38.81
N TRP A 279 22.42 -73.49 -38.90
CA TRP A 279 23.13 -74.71 -39.30
C TRP A 279 22.26 -75.70 -40.07
N ALA A 280 22.94 -76.72 -40.60
CA ALA A 280 22.43 -77.76 -41.47
C ALA A 280 21.83 -77.18 -42.76
N ASP A 281 20.57 -77.50 -43.05
CA ASP A 281 19.80 -77.12 -44.24
C ASP A 281 18.93 -75.86 -44.02
N THR A 282 19.04 -75.23 -42.85
CA THR A 282 18.26 -74.03 -42.52
C THR A 282 18.65 -72.86 -43.42
N THR A 283 17.64 -72.20 -44.00
CA THR A 283 17.84 -70.98 -44.79
C THR A 283 17.12 -69.82 -44.09
N LEU A 284 17.89 -68.80 -43.70
CA LEU A 284 17.37 -67.54 -43.15
C LEU A 284 17.29 -66.50 -44.26
N HIS A 285 16.11 -65.92 -44.46
CA HIS A 285 15.92 -64.78 -45.35
C HIS A 285 16.23 -63.48 -44.64
N GLU A 286 15.78 -63.35 -43.39
CA GLU A 286 16.03 -62.18 -42.56
C GLU A 286 16.00 -62.55 -41.08
N VAL A 287 16.83 -61.88 -40.28
CA VAL A 287 16.76 -61.93 -38.82
C VAL A 287 17.10 -60.56 -38.25
N GLN A 288 16.33 -60.13 -37.25
CA GLN A 288 16.64 -58.95 -36.44
C GLN A 288 16.83 -59.38 -34.99
N ILE A 289 17.91 -58.91 -34.36
CA ILE A 289 18.11 -58.99 -32.92
C ILE A 289 18.00 -57.59 -32.33
N SER A 290 17.00 -57.37 -31.49
CA SER A 290 16.92 -56.17 -30.64
C SER A 290 17.77 -56.38 -29.38
N TRP A 291 18.40 -55.32 -28.89
CA TRP A 291 19.27 -55.36 -27.73
C TRP A 291 19.05 -54.20 -26.77
N LEU A 292 19.41 -54.43 -25.51
CA LEU A 292 19.36 -53.48 -24.40
C LEU A 292 20.65 -53.64 -23.60
N SER A 293 21.36 -52.55 -23.33
CA SER A 293 22.51 -52.52 -22.44
C SER A 293 22.31 -51.53 -21.30
N PHE A 294 22.83 -51.87 -20.12
CA PHE A 294 22.82 -51.00 -18.95
C PHE A 294 24.03 -51.28 -18.04
N ASP A 295 24.43 -50.28 -17.25
CA ASP A 295 25.46 -50.44 -16.23
C ASP A 295 24.92 -51.23 -15.03
N THR A 296 25.72 -52.14 -14.46
CA THR A 296 25.28 -53.08 -13.41
C THR A 296 25.36 -52.55 -11.99
N THR A 297 25.60 -51.26 -11.80
CA THR A 297 25.54 -50.62 -10.49
C THR A 297 24.10 -50.29 -10.11
N LEU A 298 23.33 -51.30 -9.70
CA LEU A 298 22.21 -51.16 -8.78
C LEU A 298 22.68 -51.49 -7.36
#